data_AF-A0A658NNY0-F1
#
_entry.id   AF-A0A658NNY0-F1
#
_cell.length_a   1.000
_cell.length_b   1.000
_cell.length_c   1.000
_cell.angle_alpha   90.00
_cell.angle_beta   90.00
_cell.angle_gamma   90.00
#
_symmetry.space_group_name_H-M   'P 1'
#
loop_
_entity.id
_entity.type
_entity.pdbx_description
1 polymer ?
#
loop_
_entity_poly.entity_id
_entity_poly.type
_entity_poly.pdbx_seq_one_letter_code
_entity_poly.pdbx_strand_id
1 'polypeptide(L)' 'MNESNRLLLSGDEAIALAARHAGVALGAGYPGTPSTEIHERFSELGGHAQWSPNEKVALEVAIG' A
#
# COMPACT_ATOMS: atom_id res chain seq x y z
N MET A 1 3.97 25.53 21.22
CA MET A 1 4.16 25.57 19.77
C MET A 1 3.40 24.39 19.19
N ASN A 2 2.12 24.57 18.85
CA ASN A 2 1.39 23.54 18.10
C ASN A 2 1.73 23.77 16.63
N GLU A 3 2.83 23.18 16.18
CA GLU A 3 2.95 22.92 14.76
C GLU A 3 1.90 21.88 14.40
N SER A 4 0.90 22.28 13.61
CA SER A 4 0.04 21.31 12.92
C SER A 4 0.97 20.34 12.19
N ASN A 5 0.94 19.05 12.60
CA ASN A 5 1.77 17.98 12.05
C ASN A 5 1.39 17.72 10.58
N ARG A 6 1.84 18.61 9.70
CA ARG A 6 1.58 18.57 8.27
C ARG A 6 2.56 17.58 7.66
N LEU A 7 2.05 16.41 7.28
CA LEU A 7 2.80 15.43 6.52
C LEU A 7 2.80 15.86 5.04
N LEU A 8 3.99 16.08 4.48
CA LEU A 8 4.18 16.15 3.03
C LEU A 8 4.47 14.73 2.57
N LEU A 9 3.61 14.18 1.72
CA LEU A 9 3.69 12.81 1.24
C LEU A 9 3.79 12.82 -0.28
N SER A 10 4.54 11.87 -0.84
CA SER A 10 4.41 11.50 -2.25
C SER A 10 3.01 10.93 -2.52
N GLY A 11 2.64 10.82 -3.80
CA GLY A 11 1.38 10.17 -4.19
C GLY A 11 1.29 8.73 -3.67
N ASP A 12 2.39 7.98 -3.77
CA ASP A 12 2.47 6.58 -3.38
C ASP A 12 2.37 6.42 -1.86
N GLU A 13 3.04 7.30 -1.11
CA GLU A 13 2.93 7.36 0.35
C GLU A 13 1.51 7.71 0.80
N ALA A 14 0.84 8.62 0.09
CA ALA A 14 -0.54 8.99 0.39
C ALA A 14 -1.50 7.81 0.16
N ILE A 15 -1.31 7.02 -0.90
CA ILE A 15 -2.12 5.82 -1.17
C ILE A 15 -1.88 4.75 -0.09
N ALA A 16 -0.63 4.48 0.25
CA ALA A 16 -0.29 3.52 1.31
C ALA A 16 -0.90 3.92 2.67
N LEU A 17 -0.80 5.21 3.02
CA LEU A 17 -1.39 5.74 4.25
C LEU A 17 -2.92 5.65 4.23
N ALA A 18 -3.55 5.95 3.09
CA ALA A 18 -4.99 5.82 2.92
C ALA A 18 -5.45 4.37 3.07
N ALA A 19 -4.76 3.40 2.45
CA ALA A 19 -5.06 1.98 2.60
C ALA A 19 -4.97 1.52 4.06
N ARG A 20 -3.95 2.00 4.79
CA ARG A 20 -3.80 1.73 6.23
C ARG A 20 -4.94 2.31 7.05
N HIS A 21 -5.29 3.57 6.84
CA HIS A 21 -6.40 4.23 7.55
C HIS A 21 -7.76 3.63 7.22
N ALA A 22 -7.95 3.14 5.99
CA ALA A 22 -9.18 2.47 5.56
C ALA A 22 -9.33 1.05 6.12
N GLY A 23 -8.31 0.51 6.80
CA GLY A 23 -8.34 -0.86 7.34
C GLY A 23 -8.32 -1.92 6.25
N VAL A 24 -7.63 -1.67 5.12
CA VAL A 24 -7.43 -2.68 4.07
C VAL A 24 -6.79 -3.93 4.68
N ALA A 25 -7.44 -5.08 4.49
CA ALA A 25 -7.01 -6.34 5.07
C ALA A 25 -5.75 -6.92 4.42
N LEU A 26 -5.64 -6.79 3.10
CA LEU A 26 -4.53 -7.30 2.29
C LEU A 26 -4.32 -6.40 1.06
N GLY A 27 -3.07 -6.01 0.80
CA GLY A 27 -2.64 -5.47 -0.48
C GLY A 27 -1.98 -6.58 -1.30
N ALA A 28 -2.62 -7.06 -2.37
CA ALA A 28 -2.05 -8.06 -3.28
C ALA A 28 -1.57 -7.41 -4.58
N GLY A 29 -0.35 -7.70 -5.01
CA GLY A 29 0.27 -7.00 -6.15
C GLY A 29 1.35 -7.80 -6.86
N TYR A 30 1.66 -7.38 -8.08
CA TYR A 30 2.83 -7.81 -8.85
C TYR A 30 3.88 -6.68 -8.84
N PRO A 31 5.19 -6.98 -8.71
CA PRO A 31 6.22 -5.95 -8.66
C PRO A 31 6.28 -5.06 -9.90
N GLY A 32 6.42 -3.75 -9.68
CA GLY A 32 6.57 -2.73 -10.72
C GLY A 32 6.32 -1.32 -10.15
N THR A 33 6.85 -0.27 -10.77
CA THR A 33 6.52 1.11 -10.36
C THR A 33 5.15 1.50 -10.93
N PRO A 34 4.26 2.15 -10.16
CA PRO A 34 4.38 2.60 -8.76
C PRO A 34 3.93 1.58 -7.69
N SER A 35 3.47 0.37 -8.07
CA SER A 35 2.90 -0.60 -7.11
C SER A 35 3.90 -1.07 -6.05
N THR A 36 5.19 -1.22 -6.40
CA THR A 36 6.26 -1.59 -5.48
C THR A 36 6.37 -0.61 -4.32
N GLU A 37 6.47 0.67 -4.62
CA GLU A 37 6.65 1.73 -3.63
C GLU A 37 5.44 1.83 -2.70
N ILE A 38 4.22 1.72 -3.26
CA ILE A 38 2.97 1.71 -2.47
C ILE A 38 2.91 0.50 -1.54
N HIS A 39 3.20 -0.69 -2.03
CA HIS A 39 3.10 -1.93 -1.24
C HIS A 39 4.15 -2.02 -0.14
N GLU A 40 5.40 -1.65 -0.46
CA GLU A 40 6.48 -1.56 0.53
C GLU A 40 6.10 -0.56 1.62
N ARG A 41 5.62 0.63 1.23
CA ARG A 41 5.19 1.65 2.19
C ARG A 41 3.99 1.20 3.02
N PHE A 42 3.02 0.51 2.42
CA PHE A 42 1.87 -0.04 3.14
C PHE A 42 2.31 -1.07 4.18
N SER A 43 3.26 -1.93 3.83
CA SER A 43 3.86 -2.90 4.75
C SER A 43 4.59 -2.21 5.91
N GLU A 44 5.37 -1.17 5.65
CA GLU A 44 6.06 -0.38 6.69
C GLU A 44 5.09 0.30 7.67
N LEU A 45 3.92 0.72 7.20
CA LEU A 45 2.85 1.30 8.02
C LEU A 45 2.08 0.25 8.84
N GLY A 46 2.46 -1.02 8.73
CA GLY A 46 1.85 -2.16 9.43
C GLY A 46 0.65 -2.77 8.70
N GLY A 47 0.50 -2.51 7.40
CA GLY A 47 -0.43 -3.23 6.53
C GLY A 47 0.13 -4.59 6.09
N HIS A 48 -0.74 -5.48 5.61
CA HIS A 48 -0.31 -6.76 5.04
C HIS A 48 -0.19 -6.66 3.52
N ALA A 49 1.02 -6.73 2.98
CA ALA A 49 1.27 -6.76 1.55
C ALA A 49 1.71 -8.17 1.09
N GLN A 50 1.19 -8.63 -0.05
CA GLN A 50 1.52 -9.92 -0.65
C GLN A 50 1.89 -9.77 -2.12
N TRP A 51 3.02 -10.39 -2.48
CA TRP A 51 3.50 -10.46 -3.85
C TRP A 51 2.92 -11.67 -4.59
N SER A 52 2.62 -11.45 -5.87
CA SER A 52 2.12 -12.46 -6.80
C SER A 52 3.02 -12.53 -8.03
N PRO A 53 3.01 -13.65 -8.80
CA PRO A 53 3.87 -13.81 -9.99
C PRO A 53 3.41 -13.00 -11.22
N ASN A 54 2.17 -12.48 -11.22
CA ASN A 54 1.62 -11.58 -12.23
C ASN A 54 0.33 -10.93 -11.69
N GLU A 55 -0.20 -9.96 -12.42
CA GLU A 55 -1.40 -9.18 -12.06
C GLU A 55 -2.66 -10.05 -12.00
N LYS A 56 -2.75 -11.07 -12.86
CA LYS A 56 -3.87 -12.01 -12.86
C LYS A 56 -3.94 -12.75 -11.53
N VAL A 57 -2.81 -13.27 -11.05
CA VAL A 57 -2.75 -13.98 -9.76
C VAL A 57 -2.94 -13.00 -8.60
N ALA A 58 -2.42 -11.76 -8.69
CA ALA A 58 -2.67 -10.73 -7.68
C ALA A 58 -4.16 -10.45 -7.49
N LEU A 59 -4.92 -10.37 -8.58
CA LEU A 59 -6.37 -10.20 -8.53
C LEU A 59 -7.06 -11.39 -7.87
N GLU A 60 -6.69 -12.62 -8.23
CA GLU A 60 -7.25 -13.83 -7.61
C GLU A 60 -7.00 -13.85 -6.10
N VAL A 61 -5.77 -13.54 -5.66
CA VAL A 61 -5.42 -13.42 -4.24
C VAL A 61 -6.24 -12.33 -3.54
N ALA A 62 -6.50 -11.20 -4.21
CA ALA A 62 -7.25 -10.10 -3.62
C ALA A 62 -8.74 -10.43 -3.40
N ILE A 63 -9.35 -11.25 -4.26
CA ILE A 63 -10.79 -11.58 -4.18
C ILE A 63 -11.09 -12.84 -3.34
N GLY A 64 -10.09 -13.68 -3.05
CA GLY A 64 -10.21 -14.89 -2.23
C GLY A 64 -10.48 -16.14 -3.05
#